data_AF-W5PU75-F1
#
_entry.id   AF-W5PU75-F1
#
_cell.length_a   1.000
_cell.length_b   1.000
_cell.length_c   1.000
_cell.angle_alpha   90.00
_cell.angle_beta   90.00
_cell.angle_gamma   90.00
#
_symmetry.space_group_name_H-M   'P 1'
#
loop_
_entity.id
_entity.type
_entity.pdbx_description
1 polymer ?
#
loop_
_entity_poly.entity_id
_entity_poly.type
_entity_poly.pdbx_seq_one_letter_code
_entity_poly.pdbx_strand_id
1 'polypeptide(L)'
;GTGESGKSTFIKQMRIIHGAGYSEEDKRGFTKLVYQNIFTAMQAMIRAMETLKILYKYEQNKANALLIREVDVEKVTTFEHRYVSAIKTLWNDPGIQECYDRRREYQLSDSAKYYLTDVDRIATSGYLPTQQDVLRVRVPTTGIIEYPFDLENIIFRMVDVGGQRSERRKWIHCFENVTSIMFLVALSEYDQVLVESDNENRMEESKALFRTIVTYPWFQNSSVILFLNKKDLLEDKILHSHLVDYFPEFDGPQRDAQAAREFILKMFVDLNPDSDKIIYSHFTCATDTENIRFVFAAVKDTILQLNLKEYNLV
;
A
#
# COMPACT_ATOMS: atom_id res chain seq x y z
N GLY A 1 8.94 1.60 6.54
CA GLY A 1 8.29 2.25 5.38
C GLY A 1 7.12 3.12 5.81
N THR A 2 6.80 4.12 5.00
CA THR A 2 5.73 5.13 5.19
C THR A 2 4.33 4.53 5.26
N GLY A 3 3.31 5.35 5.53
CA GLY A 3 1.90 4.96 5.47
C GLY A 3 1.54 4.40 4.10
N GLU A 4 0.69 3.36 4.06
CA GLU A 4 0.18 2.78 2.81
C GLU A 4 1.20 2.21 1.82
N SER A 5 2.46 2.00 2.19
CA SER A 5 3.46 1.39 1.30
C SER A 5 3.25 -0.11 1.04
N GLY A 6 2.26 -0.73 1.69
CA GLY A 6 1.86 -2.13 1.47
C GLY A 6 2.33 -3.14 2.53
N LYS A 7 2.79 -2.67 3.70
CA LYS A 7 3.29 -3.53 4.80
C LYS A 7 2.30 -4.61 5.22
N SER A 8 1.08 -4.21 5.59
CA SER A 8 0.05 -5.16 6.02
C SER A 8 -0.40 -6.07 4.89
N THR A 9 -0.39 -5.61 3.63
CA THR A 9 -0.65 -6.47 2.47
C THR A 9 0.42 -7.55 2.35
N PHE A 10 1.69 -7.22 2.59
CA PHE A 10 2.77 -8.20 2.63
C PHE A 10 2.55 -9.25 3.72
N ILE A 11 2.14 -8.85 4.93
CA ILE A 11 1.80 -9.80 6.01
C ILE A 11 0.63 -10.72 5.62
N LYS A 12 -0.42 -10.18 4.99
CA LYS A 12 -1.53 -10.99 4.48
C LYS A 12 -1.03 -12.04 3.47
N GLN A 13 -0.08 -11.69 2.61
CA GLN A 13 0.56 -12.64 1.68
C GLN A 13 1.35 -13.72 2.42
N MET A 14 2.07 -13.39 3.49
CA MET A 14 2.77 -14.40 4.29
C MET A 14 1.81 -15.42 4.90
N ARG A 15 0.66 -14.97 5.40
CA ARG A 15 -0.41 -15.86 5.87
C ARG A 15 -0.95 -16.76 4.76
N ILE A 16 -1.04 -16.27 3.54
CA ILE A 16 -1.50 -17.04 2.36
C ILE A 16 -0.47 -18.07 1.91
N ILE A 17 0.80 -17.69 1.82
CA ILE A 17 1.85 -18.51 1.21
C ILE A 17 2.43 -19.52 2.21
N HIS A 18 2.60 -19.12 3.47
CA HIS A 18 3.30 -19.88 4.50
C HIS A 18 2.46 -20.15 5.76
N GLY A 19 1.24 -19.62 5.83
CA GLY A 19 0.32 -19.84 6.94
C GLY A 19 -0.87 -20.74 6.56
N ALA A 20 -1.90 -20.71 7.42
CA ALA A 20 -3.16 -21.44 7.19
C ALA A 20 -4.05 -20.82 6.08
N GLY A 21 -3.59 -19.75 5.42
CA GLY A 21 -4.40 -18.98 4.50
C GLY A 21 -5.57 -18.25 5.17
N TYR A 22 -6.56 -17.91 4.36
CA TYR A 22 -7.82 -17.33 4.80
C TYR A 22 -8.95 -18.32 4.54
N SER A 23 -9.53 -18.84 5.61
CA SER A 23 -10.74 -19.67 5.54
C SER A 23 -11.94 -18.86 5.05
N GLU A 24 -13.03 -19.53 4.71
CA GLU A 24 -14.29 -18.88 4.33
C GLU A 24 -14.87 -18.04 5.48
N GLU A 25 -14.63 -18.46 6.73
CA GLU A 25 -15.02 -17.72 7.93
C GLU A 25 -14.16 -16.46 8.11
N ASP A 26 -12.83 -16.57 7.92
CA ASP A 26 -11.94 -15.40 7.94
C ASP A 26 -12.35 -14.38 6.88
N LYS A 27 -12.60 -14.85 5.64
CA LYS A 27 -13.04 -14.01 4.52
C LYS A 27 -14.35 -13.29 4.83
N ARG A 28 -15.32 -13.97 5.44
CA ARG A 28 -16.58 -13.34 5.89
C ARG A 28 -16.33 -12.16 6.83
N GLY A 29 -15.35 -12.26 7.72
CA GLY A 29 -14.94 -11.17 8.61
C GLY A 29 -14.54 -9.88 7.88
N PHE A 30 -14.04 -9.97 6.64
CA PHE A 30 -13.65 -8.82 5.82
C PHE A 30 -14.81 -8.15 5.08
N THR A 31 -15.99 -8.77 5.02
CA THR A 31 -17.15 -8.27 4.26
C THR A 31 -17.52 -6.85 4.67
N LYS A 32 -17.63 -6.60 5.98
CA LYS A 32 -17.92 -5.28 6.54
C LYS A 32 -16.87 -4.26 6.10
N LEU A 33 -15.60 -4.62 6.19
CA LEU A 33 -14.47 -3.74 5.87
C LEU A 33 -14.44 -3.37 4.38
N VAL A 34 -14.80 -4.30 3.48
CA VAL A 34 -14.92 -4.03 2.05
C VAL A 34 -15.99 -2.97 1.79
N TYR A 35 -17.18 -3.10 2.40
CA TYR A 35 -18.23 -2.08 2.27
C TYR A 35 -17.75 -0.71 2.77
N GLN A 36 -17.12 -0.68 3.95
CA GLN A 36 -16.57 0.54 4.52
C GLN A 36 -15.53 1.20 3.61
N ASN A 37 -14.68 0.41 2.96
CA ASN A 37 -13.69 0.90 2.00
C ASN A 37 -14.36 1.55 0.77
N ILE A 38 -15.44 0.96 0.26
CA ILE A 38 -16.21 1.51 -0.87
C ILE A 38 -16.84 2.85 -0.49
N PHE A 39 -17.53 2.93 0.65
CA PHE A 39 -18.13 4.18 1.13
C PHE A 39 -17.06 5.25 1.35
N THR A 40 -15.96 4.90 2.01
CA THR A 40 -14.85 5.83 2.26
C THR A 40 -14.27 6.36 0.96
N ALA A 41 -14.05 5.49 -0.04
CA ALA A 41 -13.51 5.90 -1.34
C ALA A 41 -14.48 6.84 -2.09
N MET A 42 -15.78 6.51 -2.11
CA MET A 42 -16.78 7.35 -2.77
C MET A 42 -16.96 8.70 -2.04
N GLN A 43 -17.00 8.71 -0.71
CA GLN A 43 -17.06 9.93 0.09
C GLN A 43 -15.84 10.83 -0.14
N ALA A 44 -14.64 10.25 -0.28
CA ALA A 44 -13.44 11.00 -0.60
C ALA A 44 -13.54 11.69 -1.97
N MET A 45 -14.00 10.98 -3.00
CA MET A 45 -14.20 11.56 -4.33
C MET A 45 -15.29 12.64 -4.34
N ILE A 46 -16.39 12.45 -3.60
CA ILE A 46 -17.45 13.47 -3.46
C ILE A 46 -16.90 14.76 -2.84
N ARG A 47 -16.09 14.67 -1.78
CA ARG A 47 -15.42 15.84 -1.20
C ARG A 47 -14.45 16.49 -2.19
N ALA A 48 -13.69 15.69 -2.93
CA ALA A 48 -12.76 16.17 -3.93
C ALA A 48 -13.46 16.89 -5.09
N MET A 49 -14.68 16.50 -5.49
CA MET A 49 -15.48 17.25 -6.48
C MET A 49 -15.72 18.70 -6.03
N GLU A 50 -16.06 18.90 -4.76
CA GLU A 50 -16.27 20.23 -4.18
C GLU A 50 -14.96 21.03 -4.13
N THR A 51 -13.86 20.42 -3.67
CA THR A 51 -12.54 21.06 -3.57
C THR A 51 -11.96 21.44 -4.93
N LEU A 52 -12.03 20.53 -5.91
CA LEU A 52 -11.50 20.70 -7.26
C LEU A 52 -12.47 21.46 -8.18
N LYS A 53 -13.66 21.80 -7.69
CA LYS A 53 -14.74 22.48 -8.42
C LYS A 53 -15.17 21.74 -9.69
N ILE A 54 -15.16 20.41 -9.64
CA ILE A 54 -15.63 19.56 -10.74
C ILE A 54 -17.14 19.42 -10.62
N LEU A 55 -17.86 19.58 -11.73
CA LEU A 55 -19.31 19.48 -11.76
C LEU A 55 -19.73 18.03 -12.10
N TYR A 56 -20.81 17.57 -11.47
CA TYR A 56 -21.49 16.36 -11.92
C TYR A 56 -22.06 16.59 -13.31
N LYS A 57 -21.92 15.61 -14.20
CA LYS A 57 -22.57 15.67 -15.51
C LYS A 57 -24.08 15.54 -15.38
N TYR A 58 -24.54 14.67 -14.48
CA TYR A 58 -25.96 14.41 -14.28
C TYR A 58 -26.43 15.04 -12.96
N GLU A 59 -27.35 16.00 -13.02
CA GLU A 59 -27.86 16.73 -11.84
C GLU A 59 -28.42 15.82 -10.74
N GLN A 60 -29.04 14.70 -11.11
CA GLN A 60 -29.54 13.68 -10.18
C GLN A 60 -28.44 13.12 -9.27
N ASN A 61 -27.17 13.14 -9.71
CA ASN A 61 -26.06 12.63 -8.92
C ASN A 61 -25.72 13.53 -7.73
N LYS A 62 -26.20 14.78 -7.67
CA LYS A 62 -26.11 15.59 -6.46
C LYS A 62 -26.88 14.96 -5.30
N ALA A 63 -28.09 14.44 -5.57
CA ALA A 63 -28.88 13.75 -4.55
C ALA A 63 -28.22 12.42 -4.12
N ASN A 64 -27.68 11.65 -5.08
CA ASN A 64 -26.91 10.43 -4.77
C ASN A 64 -25.65 10.75 -3.93
N ALA A 65 -24.94 11.83 -4.25
CA ALA A 65 -23.76 12.26 -3.49
C ALA A 65 -24.13 12.64 -2.04
N LEU A 66 -25.22 13.38 -1.85
CA LEU A 66 -25.74 13.71 -0.52
C LEU A 66 -26.07 12.44 0.29
N LEU A 67 -26.79 11.50 -0.34
CA LEU A 67 -27.14 10.22 0.28
C LEU A 67 -25.89 9.47 0.77
N ILE A 68 -24.84 9.39 -0.05
CA ILE A 68 -23.59 8.70 0.31
C ILE A 68 -22.79 9.48 1.35
N ARG A 69 -22.82 10.82 1.30
CA ARG A 69 -22.10 11.69 2.24
C ARG A 69 -22.62 11.57 3.68
N GLU A 70 -23.92 11.32 3.86
CA GLU A 70 -24.55 11.18 5.17
C GLU A 70 -24.37 9.80 5.81
N VAL A 71 -23.79 8.84 5.09
CA VAL A 71 -23.55 7.49 5.62
C VAL A 71 -22.43 7.51 6.67
N ASP A 72 -22.77 7.05 7.88
CA ASP A 72 -21.81 6.73 8.92
C ASP A 72 -21.11 5.40 8.60
N VAL A 73 -19.88 5.50 8.08
CA VAL A 73 -19.07 4.37 7.62
C VAL A 73 -18.84 3.33 8.73
N GLU A 74 -18.67 3.74 9.99
CA GLU A 74 -18.36 2.80 11.08
C GLU A 74 -19.53 1.85 11.39
N LYS A 75 -20.76 2.32 11.14
CA LYS A 75 -22.01 1.60 11.36
C LYS A 75 -22.47 0.77 10.17
N VAL A 76 -21.80 0.87 9.02
CA VAL A 76 -22.13 0.06 7.83
C VAL A 76 -21.92 -1.42 8.14
N THR A 77 -22.99 -2.21 8.08
CA THR A 77 -22.95 -3.67 8.25
C THR A 77 -23.50 -4.41 7.02
N THR A 78 -24.38 -3.77 6.26
CA THR A 78 -25.01 -4.31 5.06
C THR A 78 -24.77 -3.38 3.88
N PHE A 79 -24.94 -3.91 2.66
CA PHE A 79 -24.79 -3.14 1.43
C PHE A 79 -26.15 -3.04 0.71
N GLU A 80 -26.99 -2.13 1.22
CA GLU A 80 -28.37 -1.96 0.75
C GLU A 80 -28.44 -1.50 -0.70
N HIS A 81 -29.45 -1.98 -1.44
CA HIS A 81 -29.64 -1.69 -2.86
C HIS A 81 -29.66 -0.19 -3.20
N ARG A 82 -30.23 0.66 -2.33
CA ARG A 82 -30.24 2.12 -2.54
C ARG A 82 -28.83 2.72 -2.60
N TYR A 83 -27.91 2.25 -1.76
CA TYR A 83 -26.53 2.75 -1.74
C TYR A 83 -25.75 2.19 -2.93
N VAL A 84 -25.95 0.91 -3.26
CA VAL A 84 -25.34 0.28 -4.44
C VAL A 84 -25.71 1.03 -5.71
N SER A 85 -27.00 1.33 -5.90
CA SER A 85 -27.49 2.09 -7.06
C SER A 85 -26.90 3.51 -7.10
N ALA A 86 -26.84 4.20 -5.97
CA ALA A 86 -26.24 5.54 -5.88
C ALA A 86 -24.74 5.51 -6.21
N ILE A 87 -23.97 4.59 -5.62
CA ILE A 87 -22.53 4.43 -5.86
C ILE A 87 -22.27 4.09 -7.33
N LYS A 88 -23.06 3.18 -7.92
CA LYS A 88 -22.94 2.81 -9.33
C LYS A 88 -23.24 3.99 -10.26
N THR A 89 -24.26 4.77 -9.96
CA THR A 89 -24.64 5.94 -10.78
C THR A 89 -23.60 7.06 -10.66
N LEU A 90 -23.04 7.25 -9.46
CA LEU A 90 -21.93 8.18 -9.21
C LEU A 90 -20.66 7.75 -9.91
N TRP A 91 -20.27 6.47 -9.79
CA TRP A 91 -19.04 5.96 -10.43
C TRP A 91 -19.09 6.12 -11.95
N ASN A 92 -20.26 5.95 -12.57
CA ASN A 92 -20.44 6.17 -14.01
C ASN A 92 -20.62 7.65 -14.42
N ASP A 93 -20.61 8.61 -13.48
CA ASP A 93 -20.65 10.03 -13.80
C ASP A 93 -19.28 10.49 -14.33
N PRO A 94 -19.21 11.11 -15.53
CA PRO A 94 -17.96 11.62 -16.06
C PRO A 94 -17.24 12.62 -15.16
N GLY A 95 -17.96 13.42 -14.35
CA GLY A 95 -17.33 14.29 -13.36
C GLY A 95 -16.62 13.52 -12.26
N ILE A 96 -17.21 12.41 -11.78
CA ILE A 96 -16.56 11.53 -10.80
C ILE A 96 -15.37 10.80 -11.43
N GLN A 97 -15.46 10.38 -12.70
CA GLN A 97 -14.32 9.80 -13.41
C GLN A 97 -13.17 10.80 -13.57
N GLU A 98 -13.45 12.06 -13.95
CA GLU A 98 -12.46 13.14 -13.98
C GLU A 98 -11.83 13.38 -12.61
N CYS A 99 -12.64 13.36 -11.55
CA CYS A 99 -12.16 13.46 -10.17
C CYS A 99 -11.25 12.29 -9.80
N TYR A 100 -11.58 11.07 -10.23
CA TYR A 100 -10.73 9.89 -10.03
C TYR A 100 -9.40 9.97 -10.81
N ASP A 101 -9.40 10.54 -12.01
CA ASP A 101 -8.16 10.75 -12.78
C ASP A 101 -7.22 11.73 -12.06
N ARG A 102 -7.77 12.69 -11.33
CA ARG A 102 -7.05 13.66 -10.50
C ARG A 102 -6.78 13.19 -9.06
N ARG A 103 -6.90 11.89 -8.77
CA ARG A 103 -6.69 11.28 -7.43
C ARG A 103 -5.31 11.48 -6.79
N ARG A 104 -4.34 12.07 -7.49
CA ARG A 104 -3.06 12.49 -6.89
C ARG A 104 -3.19 13.77 -6.04
N GLU A 105 -4.24 14.57 -6.29
CA GLU A 105 -4.47 15.87 -5.65
C GLU A 105 -5.20 15.76 -4.29
N TYR A 106 -5.64 14.56 -3.92
CA TYR A 106 -6.32 14.29 -2.66
C TYR A 106 -6.11 12.85 -2.19
N GLN A 107 -6.61 12.53 -1.00
CA GLN A 107 -6.41 11.21 -0.39
C GLN A 107 -7.47 10.21 -0.87
N LEU A 108 -7.04 9.23 -1.67
CA LEU A 108 -7.87 8.13 -2.14
C LEU A 108 -7.13 6.79 -2.02
N SER A 109 -7.84 5.73 -1.66
CA SER A 109 -7.28 4.37 -1.65
C SER A 109 -6.98 3.90 -3.07
N ASP A 110 -5.80 3.31 -3.28
CA ASP A 110 -5.42 2.70 -4.57
C ASP A 110 -6.39 1.58 -5.01
N SER A 111 -7.07 0.94 -4.05
CA SER A 111 -8.06 -0.11 -4.30
C SER A 111 -9.44 0.42 -4.71
N ALA A 112 -9.66 1.74 -4.76
CA ALA A 112 -10.96 2.33 -5.04
C ALA A 112 -11.55 1.83 -6.38
N LYS A 113 -10.77 1.91 -7.47
CA LYS A 113 -11.21 1.46 -8.80
C LYS A 113 -11.56 -0.02 -8.85
N TYR A 114 -10.78 -0.86 -8.16
CA TYR A 114 -11.03 -2.31 -8.09
C TYR A 114 -12.43 -2.61 -7.51
N TYR A 115 -12.77 -2.03 -6.36
CA TYR A 115 -14.07 -2.29 -5.76
C TYR A 115 -15.23 -1.59 -6.45
N LEU A 116 -15.04 -0.36 -6.91
CA LEU A 116 -16.11 0.43 -7.54
C LEU A 116 -16.50 -0.11 -8.93
N THR A 117 -15.55 -0.70 -9.65
CA THR A 117 -15.81 -1.36 -10.94
C THR A 117 -16.62 -2.63 -10.75
N ASP A 118 -16.34 -3.40 -9.69
CA ASP A 118 -17.00 -4.69 -9.39
C ASP A 118 -18.11 -4.56 -8.31
N VAL A 119 -18.74 -3.40 -8.19
CA VAL A 119 -19.74 -3.14 -7.14
C VAL A 119 -20.92 -4.13 -7.20
N ASP A 120 -21.29 -4.60 -8.39
CA ASP A 120 -22.38 -5.56 -8.58
C ASP A 120 -22.06 -6.93 -7.96
N ARG A 121 -20.82 -7.41 -8.10
CA ARG A 121 -20.35 -8.65 -7.47
C ARG A 121 -20.41 -8.54 -5.95
N ILE A 122 -19.99 -7.39 -5.43
CA ILE A 122 -19.93 -7.11 -3.98
C ILE A 122 -21.34 -6.94 -3.39
N ALA A 123 -22.29 -6.45 -4.18
CA ALA A 123 -23.69 -6.27 -3.77
C ALA A 123 -24.54 -7.55 -3.87
N THR A 124 -23.99 -8.65 -4.39
CA THR A 124 -24.74 -9.90 -4.55
C THR A 124 -25.12 -10.50 -3.19
N SER A 125 -26.33 -11.07 -3.08
CA SER A 125 -26.78 -11.75 -1.87
C SER A 125 -25.86 -12.92 -1.54
N GLY A 126 -25.35 -12.97 -0.31
CA GLY A 126 -24.37 -13.98 0.10
C GLY A 126 -22.95 -13.72 -0.40
N TYR A 127 -22.63 -12.47 -0.78
CA TYR A 127 -21.28 -12.06 -1.13
C TYR A 127 -20.25 -12.55 -0.11
N LEU A 128 -19.26 -13.27 -0.62
CA LEU A 128 -18.09 -13.69 0.12
C LEU A 128 -16.85 -13.02 -0.51
N PRO A 129 -16.07 -12.25 0.26
CA PRO A 129 -14.83 -11.68 -0.24
C PRO A 129 -13.88 -12.75 -0.77
N THR A 130 -13.38 -12.53 -1.98
CA THR A 130 -12.29 -13.33 -2.54
C THR A 130 -10.99 -13.02 -1.81
N GLN A 131 -9.97 -13.86 -2.01
CA GLN A 131 -8.63 -13.56 -1.51
C GLN A 131 -8.10 -12.22 -2.04
N GLN A 132 -8.44 -11.86 -3.28
CA GLN A 132 -8.05 -10.57 -3.85
C GLN A 132 -8.73 -9.39 -3.15
N ASP A 133 -10.00 -9.55 -2.76
CA ASP A 133 -10.70 -8.55 -1.95
C ASP A 133 -10.03 -8.39 -0.58
N VAL A 134 -9.60 -9.49 0.05
CA VAL A 134 -8.89 -9.47 1.34
C VAL A 134 -7.52 -8.80 1.23
N LEU A 135 -6.79 -9.00 0.13
CA LEU A 135 -5.51 -8.33 -0.11
C LEU A 135 -5.65 -6.82 -0.32
N ARG A 136 -6.72 -6.40 -1.01
CA ARG A 136 -6.96 -5.00 -1.37
C ARG A 136 -7.64 -4.16 -0.29
N VAL A 137 -8.24 -4.80 0.73
CA VAL A 137 -8.95 -4.07 1.78
C VAL A 137 -7.96 -3.31 2.66
N ARG A 138 -8.21 -2.01 2.83
CA ARG A 138 -7.41 -1.14 3.69
C ARG A 138 -7.95 -1.18 5.11
N VAL A 139 -7.06 -1.52 6.03
CA VAL A 139 -7.24 -1.37 7.47
C VAL A 139 -5.97 -0.67 7.97
N PRO A 140 -6.06 0.57 8.51
CA PRO A 140 -4.90 1.25 9.04
C PRO A 140 -4.30 0.45 10.21
N THR A 141 -3.02 0.08 10.12
CA THR A 141 -2.31 -0.53 11.25
C THR A 141 -2.02 0.52 12.31
N THR A 142 -2.46 0.26 13.53
CA THR A 142 -2.15 1.05 14.72
C THR A 142 -1.30 0.22 15.67
N GLY A 143 -0.23 0.80 16.20
CA GLY A 143 0.71 0.12 17.08
C GLY A 143 1.67 -0.81 16.35
N ILE A 144 2.08 -1.86 17.07
CA ILE A 144 3.02 -2.89 16.64
C ILE A 144 2.29 -4.23 16.75
N ILE A 145 2.35 -5.04 15.70
CA ILE A 145 1.71 -6.35 15.65
C ILE A 145 2.73 -7.38 15.19
N GLU A 146 2.90 -8.45 15.98
CA GLU A 146 3.80 -9.56 15.66
C GLU A 146 3.02 -10.71 15.01
N TYR A 147 3.59 -11.26 13.93
CA TYR A 147 3.07 -12.38 13.18
C TYR A 147 4.13 -13.48 13.11
N PRO A 148 4.05 -14.50 13.98
CA PRO A 148 4.90 -15.67 13.87
C PRO A 148 4.40 -16.59 12.76
N PHE A 149 5.31 -17.12 11.95
CA PHE A 149 5.04 -18.24 11.04
C PHE A 149 6.24 -19.18 10.96
N ASP A 150 5.95 -20.46 10.76
CA ASP A 150 6.97 -21.51 10.58
C ASP A 150 7.31 -21.64 9.10
N LEU A 151 8.60 -21.62 8.79
CA LEU A 151 9.12 -21.87 7.46
C LEU A 151 10.25 -22.89 7.56
N GLU A 152 9.96 -24.14 7.16
CA GLU A 152 10.95 -25.22 7.07
C GLU A 152 11.76 -25.43 8.38
N ASN A 153 11.09 -25.38 9.54
CA ASN A 153 11.65 -25.49 10.90
C ASN A 153 12.36 -24.22 11.42
N ILE A 154 12.20 -23.09 10.73
CA ILE A 154 12.66 -21.78 11.19
C ILE A 154 11.44 -20.91 11.46
N ILE A 155 11.30 -20.44 12.70
CA ILE A 155 10.19 -19.58 13.10
C ILE A 155 10.56 -18.14 12.75
N PHE A 156 9.94 -17.61 11.70
CA PHE A 156 10.01 -16.19 11.38
C PHE A 156 9.00 -15.42 12.20
N ARG A 157 9.47 -14.36 12.85
CA ARG A 157 8.62 -13.40 13.56
C ARG A 157 8.62 -12.09 12.80
N MET A 158 7.58 -11.85 12.01
CA MET A 158 7.43 -10.58 11.31
C MET A 158 6.71 -9.56 12.17
N VAL A 159 7.16 -8.32 12.11
CA VAL A 159 6.60 -7.21 12.87
C VAL A 159 6.01 -6.18 11.91
N ASP A 160 4.68 -6.01 11.93
CA ASP A 160 4.00 -4.91 11.23
C ASP A 160 3.84 -3.72 12.15
N VAL A 161 4.09 -2.54 11.60
CA VAL A 161 4.09 -1.28 12.35
C VAL A 161 3.30 -0.20 11.62
N GLY A 162 2.62 0.66 12.37
CA GLY A 162 1.95 1.83 11.81
C GLY A 162 2.94 2.74 11.06
N GLY A 163 2.65 3.06 9.79
CA GLY A 163 3.56 3.84 8.91
C GLY A 163 3.46 5.37 9.02
N GLN A 164 2.40 5.85 9.66
CA GLN A 164 2.11 7.29 9.81
C GLN A 164 3.03 7.93 10.86
N ARG A 165 3.31 9.23 10.73
CA ARG A 165 4.21 9.95 11.64
C ARG A 165 3.82 9.80 13.12
N SER A 166 2.52 9.79 13.42
CA SER A 166 1.96 9.59 14.76
C SER A 166 2.41 8.28 15.42
N GLU A 167 2.55 7.21 14.63
CA GLU A 167 2.84 5.85 15.10
C GLU A 167 4.34 5.56 15.20
N ARG A 168 5.20 6.29 14.48
CA ARG A 168 6.65 6.01 14.41
C ARG A 168 7.38 6.08 15.75
N ARG A 169 6.90 6.92 16.66
CA ARG A 169 7.43 7.01 18.04
C ARG A 169 7.31 5.70 18.81
N LYS A 170 6.38 4.80 18.43
CA LYS A 170 6.21 3.49 19.04
C LYS A 170 7.23 2.46 18.53
N TRP A 171 7.87 2.68 17.37
CA TRP A 171 8.73 1.70 16.71
C TRP A 171 9.93 1.27 17.55
N ILE A 172 10.41 2.13 18.45
CA ILE A 172 11.52 1.82 19.36
C ILE A 172 11.27 0.54 20.19
N HIS A 173 10.00 0.17 20.41
CA HIS A 173 9.63 -1.03 21.16
C HIS A 173 9.80 -2.34 20.39
N CYS A 174 10.18 -2.31 19.11
CA CYS A 174 10.43 -3.51 18.30
C CYS A 174 11.80 -3.51 17.61
N PHE A 175 12.76 -2.70 18.10
CA PHE A 175 14.09 -2.57 17.50
C PHE A 175 15.14 -3.51 18.14
N GLU A 176 14.79 -4.23 19.19
CA GLU A 176 15.70 -5.20 19.82
C GLU A 176 15.74 -6.51 19.04
N ASN A 177 16.94 -7.07 18.85
CA ASN A 177 17.19 -8.37 18.22
C ASN A 177 16.59 -8.53 16.81
N VAL A 178 16.64 -7.48 15.99
CA VAL A 178 16.15 -7.50 14.61
C VAL A 178 17.20 -8.10 13.68
N THR A 179 16.88 -9.25 13.08
CA THR A 179 17.75 -9.92 12.09
C THR A 179 17.76 -9.23 10.73
N SER A 180 16.59 -8.75 10.29
CA SER A 180 16.42 -8.20 8.94
C SER A 180 15.34 -7.12 8.93
N ILE A 181 15.58 -6.05 8.18
CA ILE A 181 14.63 -4.96 7.96
C ILE A 181 14.08 -5.07 6.55
N MET A 182 12.77 -5.20 6.46
CA MET A 182 12.03 -5.17 5.21
C MET A 182 11.41 -3.78 5.04
N PHE A 183 12.10 -2.89 4.32
CA PHE A 183 11.64 -1.52 4.10
C PHE A 183 10.81 -1.41 2.83
N LEU A 184 9.52 -1.09 2.96
CA LEU A 184 8.61 -0.93 1.81
C LEU A 184 8.43 0.54 1.43
N VAL A 185 8.56 0.82 0.13
CA VAL A 185 8.31 2.09 -0.56
C VAL A 185 7.20 1.87 -1.58
N ALA A 186 6.25 2.80 -1.70
CA ALA A 186 5.27 2.74 -2.79
C ALA A 186 5.81 3.47 -4.03
N LEU A 187 6.13 2.76 -5.10
CA LEU A 187 6.59 3.37 -6.34
C LEU A 187 5.59 4.38 -6.90
N SER A 188 4.30 4.13 -6.70
CA SER A 188 3.22 5.00 -7.17
C SER A 188 3.07 6.31 -6.37
N GLU A 189 3.84 6.55 -5.32
CA GLU A 189 3.67 7.73 -4.45
C GLU A 189 4.52 8.94 -4.87
N TYR A 190 5.27 8.86 -5.98
CA TYR A 190 6.20 9.91 -6.43
C TYR A 190 5.55 11.26 -6.72
N ASP A 191 4.27 11.28 -7.09
CA ASP A 191 3.51 12.48 -7.44
C ASP A 191 2.45 12.85 -6.39
N GLN A 192 2.51 12.24 -5.20
CA GLN A 192 1.52 12.41 -4.13
C GLN A 192 2.08 13.21 -2.95
N VAL A 193 1.18 13.87 -2.23
CA VAL A 193 1.45 14.55 -0.96
C VAL A 193 1.04 13.71 0.25
N LEU A 194 1.68 13.92 1.40
CA LEU A 194 1.37 13.21 2.64
C LEU A 194 -0.08 13.44 3.08
N VAL A 195 -0.64 12.49 3.82
CA VAL A 195 -1.95 12.69 4.49
C VAL A 195 -1.80 13.75 5.58
N GLU A 196 -0.64 13.75 6.23
CA GLU A 196 -0.33 14.60 7.37
C GLU A 196 0.09 16.03 6.98
N SER A 197 0.37 16.30 5.70
CA SER A 197 0.93 17.58 5.23
C SER A 197 0.74 17.77 3.72
N ASP A 198 0.06 18.86 3.34
CA ASP A 198 -0.30 19.15 1.94
C ASP A 198 0.89 19.60 1.07
N ASN A 199 2.03 19.95 1.67
CA ASN A 199 3.20 20.50 0.97
C ASN A 199 4.39 19.53 0.93
N GLU A 200 4.26 18.32 1.47
CA GLU A 200 5.35 17.35 1.56
C GLU A 200 5.09 16.16 0.63
N ASN A 201 6.02 15.93 -0.29
CA ASN A 201 5.99 14.79 -1.20
C ASN A 201 6.17 13.46 -0.43
N ARG A 202 5.34 12.46 -0.74
CA ARG A 202 5.38 11.16 -0.04
C ARG A 202 6.68 10.39 -0.25
N MET A 203 7.24 10.44 -1.45
CA MET A 203 8.46 9.70 -1.77
C MET A 203 9.68 10.36 -1.11
N GLU A 204 9.72 11.69 -0.99
CA GLU A 204 10.75 12.38 -0.20
C GLU A 204 10.68 12.04 1.29
N GLU A 205 9.47 11.96 1.87
CA GLU A 205 9.29 11.47 3.24
C GLU A 205 9.79 10.02 3.40
N SER A 206 9.54 9.17 2.40
CA SER A 206 9.99 7.78 2.37
C SER A 206 11.51 7.67 2.29
N LYS A 207 12.16 8.51 1.47
CA LYS A 207 13.63 8.66 1.39
C LYS A 207 14.21 9.10 2.73
N ALA A 208 13.67 10.17 3.34
CA ALA A 208 14.13 10.66 4.63
C ALA A 208 14.04 9.58 5.71
N LEU A 209 12.90 8.88 5.78
CA LEU A 209 12.69 7.78 6.71
C LEU A 209 13.66 6.61 6.45
N PHE A 210 13.88 6.24 5.18
CA PHE A 210 14.82 5.18 4.83
C PHE A 210 16.24 5.52 5.27
N ARG A 211 16.71 6.74 4.97
CA ARG A 211 18.01 7.25 5.40
C ARG A 211 18.20 7.10 6.91
N THR A 212 17.21 7.53 7.70
CA THR A 212 17.25 7.37 9.16
C THR A 212 17.38 5.90 9.57
N ILE A 213 16.59 5.00 8.97
CA ILE A 213 16.61 3.57 9.30
C ILE A 213 17.97 2.92 8.94
N VAL A 214 18.53 3.21 7.77
CA VAL A 214 19.83 2.60 7.38
C VAL A 214 20.99 3.12 8.23
N THR A 215 20.90 4.37 8.72
CA THR A 215 21.91 4.98 9.59
C THR A 215 21.80 4.61 11.07
N TYR A 216 20.70 3.96 11.49
CA TYR A 216 20.47 3.67 12.90
C TYR A 216 21.49 2.65 13.43
N PRO A 217 22.24 2.95 14.52
CA PRO A 217 23.25 2.04 15.05
C PRO A 217 22.72 0.66 15.46
N TRP A 218 21.48 0.62 15.96
CA TRP A 218 20.78 -0.62 16.35
C TRP A 218 20.66 -1.64 15.21
N PHE A 219 20.78 -1.17 13.97
CA PHE A 219 20.57 -1.97 12.77
C PHE A 219 21.86 -2.22 11.98
N GLN A 220 23.03 -1.88 12.51
CA GLN A 220 24.31 -2.09 11.81
C GLN A 220 24.48 -3.54 11.36
N ASN A 221 24.20 -4.49 12.25
CA ASN A 221 24.31 -5.93 11.96
C ASN A 221 23.04 -6.51 11.31
N SER A 222 21.96 -5.74 11.22
CA SER A 222 20.72 -6.18 10.58
C SER A 222 20.84 -6.05 9.06
N SER A 223 20.49 -7.11 8.34
CA SER A 223 20.33 -7.04 6.88
C SER A 223 19.22 -6.06 6.50
N VAL A 224 19.36 -5.35 5.38
CA VAL A 224 18.35 -4.40 4.89
C VAL A 224 17.88 -4.82 3.51
N ILE A 225 16.56 -4.96 3.38
CA ILE A 225 15.87 -5.36 2.16
C ILE A 225 14.87 -4.28 1.80
N LEU A 226 15.07 -3.68 0.63
CA LEU A 226 14.24 -2.62 0.07
C LEU A 226 13.21 -3.22 -0.90
N PHE A 227 11.93 -3.04 -0.58
CA PHE A 227 10.83 -3.39 -1.48
C PHE A 227 10.28 -2.14 -2.14
N LEU A 228 10.43 -2.08 -3.45
CA LEU A 228 9.83 -1.08 -4.31
C LEU A 228 8.48 -1.62 -4.80
N ASN A 229 7.44 -1.37 -4.01
CA ASN A 229 6.12 -1.96 -4.15
C ASN A 229 5.19 -1.12 -5.04
N LYS A 230 4.04 -1.69 -5.41
CA LYS A 230 3.04 -1.07 -6.30
C LYS A 230 3.59 -0.77 -7.69
N LYS A 231 4.43 -1.66 -8.22
CA LYS A 231 5.01 -1.53 -9.56
C LYS A 231 3.93 -1.48 -10.66
N ASP A 232 2.84 -2.20 -10.47
CA ASP A 232 1.65 -2.21 -11.33
C ASP A 232 1.02 -0.81 -11.44
N LEU A 233 0.92 -0.11 -10.31
CA LEU A 233 0.39 1.25 -10.31
C LEU A 233 1.38 2.27 -10.90
N LEU A 234 2.69 2.02 -10.81
CA LEU A 234 3.70 2.84 -11.49
C LEU A 234 3.57 2.73 -13.01
N GLU A 235 3.38 1.51 -13.53
CA GLU A 235 3.22 1.25 -14.97
C GLU A 235 2.06 2.06 -15.57
N ASP A 236 0.93 2.13 -14.86
CA ASP A 236 -0.20 2.96 -15.29
C ASP A 236 0.10 4.47 -15.16
N LYS A 237 0.72 4.87 -14.05
CA LYS A 237 0.89 6.29 -13.67
C LYS A 237 1.92 7.04 -14.51
N ILE A 238 3.03 6.38 -14.86
CA ILE A 238 4.16 7.00 -15.57
C ILE A 238 3.78 7.49 -16.99
N LEU A 239 2.68 6.98 -17.55
CA LEU A 239 2.18 7.35 -18.87
C LEU A 239 1.66 8.80 -18.93
N HIS A 240 1.20 9.34 -17.80
CA HIS A 240 0.51 10.63 -17.72
C HIS A 240 1.03 11.57 -16.63
N SER A 241 1.79 11.07 -15.66
CA SER A 241 2.43 11.87 -14.61
C SER A 241 3.95 11.75 -14.75
N HIS A 242 4.63 12.82 -15.15
CA HIS A 242 6.04 12.75 -15.51
C HIS A 242 6.95 12.87 -14.29
N LEU A 243 7.86 11.90 -14.10
CA LEU A 243 8.72 11.84 -12.92
C LEU A 243 9.62 13.09 -12.77
N VAL A 244 10.08 13.64 -13.90
CA VAL A 244 10.96 14.83 -13.95
C VAL A 244 10.32 16.08 -13.35
N ASP A 245 8.98 16.18 -13.33
CA ASP A 245 8.27 17.32 -12.74
C ASP A 245 8.38 17.33 -11.20
N TYR A 246 8.67 16.16 -10.60
CA TYR A 246 8.78 15.95 -9.16
C TYR A 246 10.24 15.72 -8.71
N PHE A 247 11.04 15.08 -9.57
CA PHE A 247 12.46 14.79 -9.35
C PHE A 247 13.26 15.27 -10.57
N PRO A 248 13.65 16.56 -10.61
CA PRO A 248 14.33 17.17 -11.75
C PRO A 248 15.67 16.52 -12.13
N GLU A 249 16.25 15.73 -11.23
CA GLU A 249 17.48 14.96 -11.45
C GLU A 249 17.27 13.74 -12.36
N PHE A 250 16.02 13.37 -12.68
CA PHE A 250 15.72 12.28 -13.59
C PHE A 250 16.02 12.68 -15.05
N ASP A 251 17.05 12.05 -15.61
CA ASP A 251 17.52 12.25 -17.00
C ASP A 251 17.04 11.16 -17.97
N GLY A 252 16.26 10.19 -17.48
CA GLY A 252 15.74 9.07 -18.27
C GLY A 252 14.53 9.45 -19.16
N PRO A 253 14.10 8.53 -20.05
CA PRO A 253 12.95 8.76 -20.92
C PRO A 253 11.64 8.88 -20.12
N GLN A 254 10.75 9.76 -20.59
CA GLN A 254 9.39 9.84 -20.06
C GLN A 254 8.56 8.62 -20.49
N ARG A 255 7.53 8.29 -19.71
CA ARG A 255 6.59 7.17 -19.98
C ARG A 255 7.24 5.79 -20.01
N ASP A 256 8.39 5.64 -19.35
CA ASP A 256 9.09 4.37 -19.20
C ASP A 256 9.10 3.95 -17.72
N ALA A 257 8.32 2.91 -17.41
CA ALA A 257 8.22 2.39 -16.04
C ALA A 257 9.52 1.74 -15.56
N GLN A 258 10.31 1.16 -16.46
CA GLN A 258 11.59 0.55 -16.12
C GLN A 258 12.62 1.63 -15.81
N ALA A 259 12.80 2.62 -16.67
CA ALA A 259 13.72 3.72 -16.41
C ALA A 259 13.36 4.46 -15.10
N ALA A 260 12.07 4.72 -14.88
CA ALA A 260 11.58 5.37 -13.67
C ALA A 260 11.88 4.57 -12.39
N ARG A 261 11.58 3.26 -12.36
CA ARG A 261 11.78 2.44 -11.16
C ARG A 261 13.26 2.20 -10.84
N GLU A 262 14.12 2.11 -11.86
CA GLU A 262 15.57 1.99 -11.67
C GLU A 262 16.17 3.29 -11.11
N PHE A 263 15.70 4.45 -11.59
CA PHE A 263 16.05 5.73 -10.99
C PHE A 263 15.60 5.82 -9.54
N ILE A 264 14.36 5.44 -9.23
CA ILE A 264 13.86 5.43 -7.85
C ILE A 264 14.69 4.48 -6.98
N LEU A 265 15.03 3.28 -7.46
CA LEU A 265 15.92 2.37 -6.74
C LEU A 265 17.26 3.05 -6.40
N LYS A 266 17.89 3.68 -7.39
CA LYS A 266 19.14 4.40 -7.21
C LYS A 266 19.00 5.51 -6.16
N MET A 267 17.93 6.31 -6.20
CA MET A 267 17.68 7.36 -5.20
C MET A 267 17.66 6.82 -3.76
N PHE A 268 17.19 5.59 -3.53
CA PHE A 268 17.17 4.98 -2.19
C PHE A 268 18.52 4.36 -1.82
N VAL A 269 19.16 3.63 -2.74
CA VAL A 269 20.46 3.00 -2.49
C VAL A 269 21.55 4.04 -2.20
N ASP A 270 21.53 5.18 -2.91
CA ASP A 270 22.47 6.29 -2.72
C ASP A 270 22.35 6.97 -1.34
N LEU A 271 21.31 6.66 -0.55
CA LEU A 271 21.15 7.17 0.83
C LEU A 271 21.95 6.37 1.85
N ASN A 272 22.52 5.22 1.46
CA ASN A 272 23.33 4.38 2.33
C ASN A 272 24.75 4.95 2.45
N PRO A 273 25.18 5.40 3.64
CA PRO A 273 26.53 5.90 3.83
C PRO A 273 27.59 4.78 3.97
N ASP A 274 27.15 3.55 4.23
CA ASP A 274 28.02 2.41 4.53
C ASP A 274 28.21 1.53 3.30
N SER A 275 29.43 1.52 2.74
CA SER A 275 29.77 0.72 1.55
C SER A 275 29.82 -0.78 1.81
N ASP A 276 30.03 -1.19 3.07
CA ASP A 276 30.12 -2.60 3.44
C ASP A 276 28.73 -3.20 3.67
N LYS A 277 27.75 -2.36 3.99
CA LYS A 277 26.36 -2.74 4.15
C LYS A 277 25.63 -2.84 2.81
N ILE A 278 25.35 -4.06 2.38
CA ILE A 278 24.60 -4.32 1.14
C ILE A 278 23.10 -4.11 1.37
N ILE A 279 22.46 -3.34 0.48
CA ILE A 279 21.00 -3.23 0.39
C ILE A 279 20.49 -4.17 -0.70
N TYR A 280 19.76 -5.20 -0.29
CA TYR A 280 19.05 -6.06 -1.24
C TYR A 280 17.77 -5.37 -1.68
N SER A 281 17.42 -5.44 -2.96
CA SER A 281 16.23 -4.76 -3.47
C SER A 281 15.39 -5.62 -4.38
N HIS A 282 14.07 -5.44 -4.30
CA HIS A 282 13.10 -6.16 -5.12
C HIS A 282 11.95 -5.24 -5.54
N PHE A 283 11.56 -5.32 -6.81
CA PHE A 283 10.35 -4.71 -7.32
C PHE A 283 9.16 -5.64 -7.09
N THR A 284 8.13 -5.15 -6.39
CA THR A 284 7.01 -5.99 -5.95
C THR A 284 5.64 -5.42 -6.35
N CYS A 285 4.69 -6.32 -6.54
CA CYS A 285 3.27 -6.05 -6.45
C CYS A 285 2.72 -6.85 -5.27
N ALA A 286 2.52 -6.21 -4.12
CA ALA A 286 2.06 -6.89 -2.91
C ALA A 286 0.68 -7.54 -3.05
N THR A 287 -0.12 -7.16 -4.07
CA THR A 287 -1.42 -7.79 -4.34
C THR A 287 -1.33 -9.00 -5.29
N ASP A 288 -0.13 -9.34 -5.78
CA ASP A 288 0.15 -10.52 -6.60
C ASP A 288 0.86 -11.58 -5.75
N THR A 289 0.16 -12.68 -5.47
CA THR A 289 0.66 -13.77 -4.62
C THR A 289 1.86 -14.50 -5.22
N GLU A 290 1.92 -14.68 -6.54
CA GLU A 290 3.03 -15.39 -7.17
C GLU A 290 4.29 -14.53 -7.23
N ASN A 291 4.13 -13.22 -7.46
CA ASN A 291 5.23 -12.28 -7.35
C ASN A 291 5.83 -12.27 -5.94
N ILE A 292 5.00 -12.25 -4.89
CA ILE A 292 5.49 -12.27 -3.50
C ILE A 292 6.10 -13.63 -3.13
N ARG A 293 5.54 -14.75 -3.62
CA ARG A 293 6.13 -16.09 -3.40
C ARG A 293 7.56 -16.17 -3.91
N PHE A 294 7.81 -15.71 -5.14
CA PHE A 294 9.15 -15.74 -5.74
C PHE A 294 10.11 -14.79 -5.00
N VAL A 295 9.67 -13.57 -4.72
CA VAL A 295 10.49 -12.57 -4.04
C VAL A 295 10.83 -13.00 -2.61
N PHE A 296 9.88 -13.57 -1.88
CA PHE A 296 10.12 -14.01 -0.51
C PHE A 296 11.04 -15.23 -0.44
N ALA A 297 11.00 -16.13 -1.43
CA ALA A 297 11.97 -17.23 -1.53
C ALA A 297 13.42 -16.70 -1.64
N ALA A 298 13.66 -15.70 -2.50
CA ALA A 298 14.98 -15.08 -2.63
C ALA A 298 15.43 -14.35 -1.34
N VAL A 299 14.47 -13.71 -0.66
CA VAL A 299 14.68 -13.03 0.63
C VAL A 299 15.03 -14.03 1.73
N LYS A 300 14.33 -15.17 1.80
CA LYS A 300 14.62 -16.27 2.71
C LYS A 300 16.08 -16.70 2.58
N ASP A 301 16.50 -17.02 1.36
CA ASP A 301 17.85 -17.53 1.10
C ASP A 301 18.92 -16.49 1.48
N THR A 302 18.66 -15.21 1.20
CA THR A 302 19.54 -14.11 1.58
C THR A 302 19.68 -14.00 3.11
N ILE A 303 18.56 -14.00 3.83
CA ILE A 303 18.57 -13.89 5.31
C ILE A 303 19.26 -15.10 5.94
N LEU A 304 18.97 -16.31 5.46
CA LEU A 304 19.57 -17.53 5.98
C LEU A 304 21.08 -17.58 5.75
N GLN A 305 21.55 -17.23 4.56
CA GLN A 305 22.98 -17.20 4.25
C GLN A 305 23.74 -16.18 5.12
N LEU A 306 23.15 -15.01 5.38
CA LEU A 306 23.78 -13.98 6.22
C LEU A 306 23.88 -14.44 7.69
N ASN A 307 22.81 -15.01 8.24
CA ASN A 307 22.83 -15.51 9.62
C ASN A 307 23.77 -16.71 9.78
N LEU A 308 23.77 -17.66 8.85
CA LEU A 308 24.64 -18.84 8.94
C LEU A 308 26.13 -18.47 8.91
N LYS A 309 26.50 -17.44 8.12
CA LYS A 309 27.86 -16.89 8.11
C LYS A 309 28.22 -16.23 9.44
N GLU A 310 27.29 -15.50 10.06
CA GLU A 310 27.51 -14.85 11.36
C GLU A 310 27.79 -15.89 12.46
N TYR A 311 27.19 -17.08 12.37
CA TYR A 311 27.42 -18.18 13.32
C TYR A 311 28.54 -19.17 12.91
N ASN A 312 29.33 -18.88 11.87
CA ASN A 312 30.37 -19.78 11.33
C ASN A 312 29.88 -21.20 11.04
N LEU A 313 28.62 -21.36 10.62
CA LEU A 313 28.03 -22.66 10.28
C LEU A 313 28.22 -23.04 8.80
N VAL A 314 28.84 -22.18 7.99
CA VAL A 314 29.22 -22.41 6.59
C VAL A 314 30.56 -21.74 6.28
#